data_AF-A0A0W0YXC3-F1
#
_entry.id   AF-A0A0W0YXC3-F1
#
_cell.length_a   1.000
_cell.length_b   1.000
_cell.length_c   1.000
_cell.angle_alpha   90.00
_cell.angle_beta   90.00
_cell.angle_gamma   90.00
#
_symmetry.space_group_name_H-M   'P 1'
#
loop_
_entity.id
_entity.type
_entity.pdbx_description
1 polymer ?
#
loop_
_entity_poly.entity_id
_entity_poly.type
_entity_poly.pdbx_seq_one_letter_code
_entity_poly.pdbx_strand_id
1 'polypeptide(L)'
;MPARKLFMNPRFSARLRDNLSYLMDAVIQGIPTDPVFACYTSSSYVRVMSASSLDGLKKPYDEARQCLITAEHDHTGIALALTTEQSSTLLRQYQTILQAMVDHQEQGGNDLTLDTVCRLFDTLLLVALDAVQSEESRNVYMCLYNSLPEDYQRYFAQYFKAIEDSLQGAPEVRLPFLSAFFSLLQLEQVRLYQEAKKKLLDDRKHTLSPDEILCPYTRARINVSKSLVTGDIAGDFVDLMVAMALLADVGDDSVAEFLADQPEDYSRRIHHKLCAYLCNPAEFSFTLQQTSMLEESGILYLQRQWHRRHNMPQYYPQYDHLWDKELGLKQNILRVLRDYSKLDCRVPAFSLFATGHWFRHHHGLVRSAVTALCNGDEPVEVIRDLEAKAMDTPDFNPEGSLSRRLVFISRFLPSATENDQNPSLLSC
;
A
#
# COMPACT_ATOMS: atom_id res chain seq x y z
N MET A 1 11.64 33.26 12.46
CA MET A 1 11.88 32.95 11.02
C MET A 1 10.67 33.36 10.18
N PRO A 2 10.72 34.41 9.35
CA PRO A 2 9.66 34.72 8.40
C PRO A 2 10.12 34.35 6.97
N ALA A 3 9.88 33.11 6.55
CA ALA A 3 10.10 32.63 5.18
C ALA A 3 8.83 31.98 4.59
N ARG A 4 7.65 32.31 5.13
CA ARG A 4 6.42 31.50 4.99
C ARG A 4 5.55 31.74 3.74
N LYS A 5 5.96 32.54 2.74
CA LYS A 5 5.05 32.86 1.61
C LYS A 5 5.60 32.63 0.20
N LEU A 6 6.81 32.12 0.03
CA LEU A 6 7.48 32.15 -1.28
C LEU A 6 7.67 30.80 -1.98
N PHE A 7 7.33 29.66 -1.37
CA PHE A 7 7.84 28.38 -1.89
C PHE A 7 6.86 27.51 -2.67
N MET A 8 5.55 27.78 -2.70
CA MET A 8 4.63 27.02 -3.56
C MET A 8 3.52 27.86 -4.19
N ASN A 9 3.26 27.59 -5.48
CA ASN A 9 2.10 28.10 -6.21
C ASN A 9 0.82 27.53 -5.56
N PRO A 10 -0.24 28.34 -5.33
CA PRO A 10 -1.50 27.88 -4.74
C PRO A 10 -2.11 26.64 -5.41
N ARG A 11 -1.87 26.44 -6.72
CA ARG A 11 -2.32 25.23 -7.45
C ARG A 11 -1.62 23.96 -6.96
N PHE A 12 -0.34 24.02 -6.60
CA PHE A 12 0.40 22.88 -6.06
C PHE A 12 -0.02 22.58 -4.62
N SER A 13 -0.27 23.60 -3.80
CA SER A 13 -0.78 23.41 -2.44
C SER A 13 -2.13 22.68 -2.42
N ALA A 14 -3.02 22.98 -3.36
CA ALA A 14 -4.30 22.27 -3.50
C ALA A 14 -4.11 20.81 -3.93
N ARG A 15 -3.27 20.56 -4.96
CA ARG A 15 -2.95 19.19 -5.41
C ARG A 15 -2.25 18.35 -4.37
N LEU A 16 -1.32 18.96 -3.62
CA LEU A 16 -0.63 18.33 -2.52
C LEU A 16 -1.62 17.90 -1.44
N ARG A 17 -2.58 18.76 -1.07
CA ARG A 17 -3.66 18.40 -0.13
C ARG A 17 -4.49 17.22 -0.65
N ASP A 18 -4.91 17.25 -1.91
CA ASP A 18 -5.65 16.12 -2.50
C ASP A 18 -4.83 14.83 -2.44
N ASN A 19 -3.53 14.91 -2.73
CA ASN A 19 -2.61 13.78 -2.72
C ASN A 19 -2.28 13.27 -1.30
N LEU A 20 -2.33 14.12 -0.26
CA LEU A 20 -2.18 13.68 1.13
C LEU A 20 -3.28 12.70 1.55
N SER A 21 -4.49 12.81 0.99
CA SER A 21 -5.57 11.85 1.27
C SER A 21 -5.25 10.41 0.83
N TYR A 22 -4.33 10.23 -0.13
CA TYR A 22 -3.86 8.92 -0.57
C TYR A 22 -2.78 8.32 0.35
N LEU A 23 -2.24 9.13 1.28
CA LEU A 23 -1.36 8.66 2.34
C LEU A 23 -2.15 8.17 3.56
N MET A 24 -3.43 8.50 3.63
CA MET A 24 -4.29 8.08 4.74
C MET A 24 -4.72 6.61 4.55
N ASP A 25 -4.38 5.82 5.56
CA ASP A 25 -4.91 4.48 5.68
C ASP A 25 -6.37 4.55 6.13
N ALA A 26 -7.26 3.85 5.42
CA ALA A 26 -8.69 3.84 5.70
C ALA A 26 -9.06 3.12 7.00
N VAL A 27 -8.20 2.22 7.49
CA VAL A 27 -8.47 1.43 8.70
C VAL A 27 -8.18 2.25 9.95
N ILE A 28 -7.01 2.89 10.01
CA ILE A 28 -6.60 3.74 11.15
C ILE A 28 -7.03 5.21 10.98
N GLN A 29 -7.51 5.60 9.80
CA GLN A 29 -7.95 6.95 9.46
C GLN A 29 -6.87 8.04 9.62
N GLY A 30 -5.60 7.68 9.39
CA GLY A 30 -4.47 8.59 9.51
C GLY A 30 -3.29 8.18 8.62
N ILE A 31 -2.24 9.00 8.63
CA ILE A 31 -0.97 8.65 7.99
C ILE A 31 -0.29 7.58 8.86
N PRO A 32 0.02 6.39 8.32
CA PRO A 32 0.57 5.30 9.12
C PRO A 32 2.04 5.53 9.49
N THR A 33 2.44 5.06 10.68
CA THR A 33 3.84 5.08 11.15
C THR A 33 4.67 3.94 10.57
N ASP A 34 4.02 2.89 10.07
CA ASP A 34 4.58 1.72 9.38
C ASP A 34 4.06 1.63 7.92
N PRO A 35 4.31 2.68 7.10
CA PRO A 35 3.72 2.81 5.78
C PRO A 35 4.19 1.71 4.83
N VAL A 36 3.28 1.21 4.01
CA VAL A 36 3.52 0.32 2.87
C VAL A 36 2.65 0.75 1.70
N PHE A 37 3.10 0.54 0.47
CA PHE A 37 2.26 0.74 -0.70
C PHE A 37 1.29 -0.41 -0.89
N ALA A 38 0.01 -0.09 -1.11
CA ALA A 38 -0.98 -1.09 -1.50
C ALA A 38 -0.71 -1.57 -2.94
N CYS A 39 -0.13 -2.76 -3.09
CA CYS A 39 0.17 -3.36 -4.39
C CYS A 39 -1.08 -4.01 -4.99
N TYR A 40 -1.82 -3.23 -5.78
CA TYR A 40 -3.00 -3.71 -6.50
C TYR A 40 -2.63 -4.64 -7.67
N THR A 41 -3.41 -5.70 -7.90
CA THR A 41 -3.13 -6.65 -8.99
C THR A 41 -3.63 -6.19 -10.36
N SER A 42 -4.61 -5.28 -10.39
CA SER A 42 -5.28 -4.82 -11.62
C SER A 42 -5.21 -3.31 -11.85
N SER A 43 -4.50 -2.57 -11.00
CA SER A 43 -4.39 -1.11 -11.10
C SER A 43 -3.03 -0.63 -10.61
N SER A 44 -2.62 0.56 -11.03
CA SER A 44 -1.35 1.18 -10.65
C SER A 44 -1.54 2.40 -9.75
N TYR A 45 -2.61 2.42 -8.93
CA TYR A 45 -2.86 3.51 -8.00
C TYR A 45 -1.79 3.56 -6.92
N VAL A 46 -1.34 4.77 -6.60
CA VAL A 46 -0.45 5.01 -5.46
C VAL A 46 -1.33 5.23 -4.24
N ARG A 47 -1.25 4.30 -3.29
CA ARG A 47 -1.93 4.43 -2.00
C ARG A 47 -1.05 3.83 -0.92
N VAL A 48 -1.00 4.50 0.22
CA VAL A 48 -0.30 4.01 1.41
C VAL A 48 -1.31 3.38 2.37
N MET A 49 -0.89 2.29 3.01
CA MET A 49 -1.58 1.64 4.12
C MET A 49 -0.56 1.36 5.22
N SER A 50 -1.02 1.09 6.44
CA SER A 50 -0.19 0.50 7.49
C SER A 50 0.04 -0.98 7.19
N ALA A 51 1.26 -1.46 7.47
CA ALA A 51 1.55 -2.89 7.45
C ALA A 51 0.63 -3.65 8.43
N SER A 52 0.44 -3.11 9.64
CA SER A 52 -0.46 -3.68 10.64
C SER A 52 -1.92 -3.74 10.18
N SER A 53 -2.40 -2.73 9.44
CA SER A 53 -3.75 -2.75 8.84
C SER A 53 -3.90 -3.84 7.79
N LEU A 54 -2.89 -4.05 6.93
CA LEU A 54 -2.93 -5.11 5.92
C LEU A 54 -2.99 -6.49 6.58
N ASP A 55 -2.17 -6.73 7.61
CA ASP A 55 -2.20 -7.98 8.36
C ASP A 55 -3.54 -8.20 9.07
N GLY A 56 -4.07 -7.15 9.69
CA GLY A 56 -5.40 -7.15 10.32
C GLY A 56 -6.51 -7.45 9.31
N LEU A 57 -6.44 -6.89 8.10
CA LEU A 57 -7.39 -7.15 7.02
C LEU A 57 -7.24 -8.56 6.45
N LYS A 58 -6.05 -9.16 6.46
CA LYS A 58 -5.79 -10.52 5.96
C LYS A 58 -6.40 -11.60 6.85
N LYS A 59 -6.36 -11.42 8.18
CA LYS A 59 -6.86 -12.41 9.15
C LYS A 59 -8.31 -12.88 8.87
N PRO A 60 -9.31 -12.01 8.64
CA PRO A 60 -10.67 -12.44 8.33
C PRO A 60 -10.82 -13.24 7.02
N TYR A 61 -9.88 -13.13 6.07
CA TYR A 61 -9.86 -13.95 4.85
C TYR A 61 -9.23 -15.32 5.13
N ASP A 62 -8.18 -15.37 5.95
CA ASP A 62 -7.56 -16.63 6.35
C ASP A 62 -8.50 -17.48 7.19
N GLU A 63 -9.25 -16.86 8.11
CA GLU A 63 -10.34 -17.51 8.84
C GLU A 63 -11.40 -18.09 7.90
N ALA A 64 -11.78 -17.35 6.85
CA ALA A 64 -12.74 -17.85 5.86
C ALA A 64 -12.19 -19.02 5.05
N ARG A 65 -10.89 -19.00 4.68
CA ARG A 65 -10.23 -20.14 4.01
C ARG A 65 -10.21 -21.36 4.92
N GLN A 66 -9.85 -21.18 6.19
CA GLN A 66 -9.86 -22.26 7.17
C GLN A 66 -11.26 -22.85 7.35
N CYS A 67 -12.30 -22.00 7.40
CA CYS A 67 -13.69 -22.43 7.44
C CYS A 67 -14.04 -23.32 6.23
N LEU A 68 -13.68 -22.93 5.01
CA LEU A 68 -13.94 -23.77 3.83
C LEU A 68 -13.19 -25.10 3.87
N ILE A 69 -11.92 -25.10 4.30
CA ILE A 69 -11.12 -26.32 4.44
C ILE A 69 -11.79 -27.27 5.44
N THR A 70 -12.17 -26.77 6.61
CA THR A 70 -12.84 -27.59 7.63
C THR A 70 -14.18 -28.11 7.12
N ALA A 71 -14.99 -27.30 6.43
CA ALA A 71 -16.26 -27.74 5.86
C ALA A 71 -16.10 -28.86 4.82
N GLU A 72 -15.05 -28.81 4.00
CA GLU A 72 -14.79 -29.79 2.94
C GLU A 72 -14.36 -31.15 3.50
N HIS A 73 -13.76 -31.16 4.69
CA HIS A 73 -13.36 -32.38 5.40
C HIS A 73 -14.41 -32.87 6.40
N ASP A 74 -15.46 -32.10 6.66
CA ASP A 74 -16.51 -32.46 7.62
C ASP A 74 -17.55 -33.40 7.00
N HIS A 75 -17.48 -34.69 7.36
CA HIS A 75 -18.41 -35.72 6.91
C HIS A 75 -19.77 -35.64 7.61
N THR A 76 -19.83 -34.99 8.77
CA THR A 76 -21.01 -34.92 9.65
C THR A 76 -21.95 -33.79 9.25
N GLY A 77 -21.39 -32.76 8.61
CA GLY A 77 -22.11 -31.58 8.15
C GLY A 77 -22.52 -30.64 9.28
N ILE A 78 -21.93 -30.76 10.47
CA ILE A 78 -22.21 -29.91 11.65
C ILE A 78 -20.95 -29.42 12.38
N ALA A 79 -19.74 -29.85 12.01
CA ALA A 79 -18.53 -29.61 12.79
C ALA A 79 -18.20 -28.12 12.93
N LEU A 80 -18.40 -27.31 11.88
CA LEU A 80 -18.24 -25.85 11.97
C LEU A 80 -19.36 -25.23 12.80
N ALA A 81 -20.60 -25.67 12.58
CA ALA A 81 -21.75 -25.17 13.32
C ALA A 81 -21.64 -25.43 14.83
N LEU A 82 -20.98 -26.52 15.24
CA LEU A 82 -20.72 -26.83 16.65
C LEU A 82 -19.79 -25.81 17.35
N THR A 83 -18.96 -25.08 16.60
CA THR A 83 -18.10 -24.02 17.16
C THR A 83 -18.86 -22.73 17.48
N THR A 84 -20.13 -22.62 17.05
CA THR A 84 -20.96 -21.44 17.30
C THR A 84 -21.49 -21.43 18.73
N GLU A 85 -21.43 -20.27 19.38
CA GLU A 85 -21.90 -20.13 20.76
C GLU A 85 -23.44 -20.22 20.85
N GLN A 86 -23.95 -21.01 21.79
CA GLN A 86 -25.39 -21.17 22.03
C GLN A 86 -25.87 -20.37 23.23
N SER A 87 -27.03 -19.74 23.06
CA SER A 87 -27.64 -18.88 24.07
C SER A 87 -28.26 -19.65 25.23
N SER A 88 -28.78 -20.86 25.01
CA SER A 88 -29.47 -21.64 26.04
C SER A 88 -28.63 -22.80 26.59
N THR A 89 -28.81 -23.10 27.88
CA THR A 89 -28.10 -24.18 28.57
C THR A 89 -28.36 -25.54 27.94
N LEU A 90 -29.63 -25.83 27.56
CA LEU A 90 -30.02 -27.08 26.92
C LEU A 90 -29.30 -27.29 25.58
N LEU A 91 -29.26 -26.25 24.73
CA LEU A 91 -28.59 -26.34 23.43
C LEU A 91 -27.07 -26.51 23.58
N ARG A 92 -26.43 -25.94 24.61
CA ARG A 92 -25.02 -26.21 24.92
C ARG A 92 -24.78 -27.66 25.34
N GLN A 93 -25.69 -28.25 26.11
CA GLN A 93 -25.62 -29.67 26.46
C GLN A 93 -25.76 -30.54 25.20
N TYR A 94 -26.69 -30.21 24.31
CA TYR A 94 -26.82 -30.91 23.03
C TYR A 94 -25.58 -30.78 22.16
N GLN A 95 -24.97 -29.58 22.06
CA GLN A 95 -23.71 -29.41 21.36
C GLN A 95 -22.61 -30.29 21.95
N THR A 96 -22.53 -30.39 23.28
CA THR A 96 -21.53 -31.23 23.96
C THR A 96 -21.72 -32.71 23.60
N ILE A 97 -22.97 -33.18 23.59
CA ILE A 97 -23.32 -34.55 23.20
C ILE A 97 -22.96 -34.80 21.74
N LEU A 98 -23.39 -33.92 20.84
CA LEU A 98 -23.13 -34.03 19.40
C LEU A 98 -21.63 -33.97 19.09
N GLN A 99 -20.87 -33.10 19.77
CA GLN A 99 -19.41 -33.03 19.61
C GLN A 99 -18.76 -34.37 20.00
N ALA A 100 -19.14 -34.95 21.14
CA ALA A 100 -18.62 -36.25 21.54
C ALA A 100 -18.96 -37.36 20.53
N MET A 101 -20.15 -37.31 19.92
CA MET A 101 -20.55 -38.25 18.88
C MET A 101 -19.75 -38.05 17.58
N VAL A 102 -19.46 -36.80 17.19
CA VAL A 102 -18.60 -36.46 16.03
C VAL A 102 -17.18 -37.01 16.27
N ASP A 103 -16.59 -36.69 17.42
CA ASP A 103 -15.23 -37.13 17.78
C ASP A 103 -15.11 -38.66 17.78
N HIS A 104 -16.15 -39.36 18.23
CA HIS A 104 -16.21 -40.82 18.24
C HIS A 104 -16.29 -41.41 16.81
N GLN A 105 -17.05 -40.78 15.90
CA GLN A 105 -17.11 -41.23 14.51
C GLN A 105 -15.77 -41.04 13.78
N GLU A 106 -15.07 -39.93 14.03
CA GLU A 106 -13.75 -39.67 13.44
C GLU A 106 -12.70 -40.71 13.84
N GLN A 107 -12.84 -41.32 15.02
CA GLN A 107 -11.96 -42.38 15.51
C GLN A 107 -12.27 -43.77 14.92
N GLY A 108 -13.14 -43.84 13.90
CA GLY A 108 -13.57 -45.10 13.28
C GLY A 108 -14.73 -45.77 14.02
N GLY A 109 -15.43 -45.03 14.87
CA GLY A 109 -16.57 -45.50 15.63
C GLY A 109 -17.85 -45.58 14.79
N ASN A 110 -18.14 -46.78 14.28
CA ASN A 110 -19.47 -47.27 13.85
C ASN A 110 -20.04 -46.75 12.51
N ASP A 111 -20.89 -47.56 11.85
CA ASP A 111 -21.42 -47.31 10.49
C ASP A 111 -22.69 -46.42 10.46
N LEU A 112 -23.29 -46.11 11.61
CA LEU A 112 -24.54 -45.34 11.67
C LEU A 112 -24.29 -43.84 11.52
N THR A 113 -25.07 -43.17 10.68
CA THR A 113 -25.01 -41.70 10.53
C THR A 113 -25.56 -40.99 11.77
N LEU A 114 -25.03 -39.80 12.10
CA LEU A 114 -25.50 -39.02 13.26
C LEU A 114 -26.99 -38.68 13.20
N ASP A 115 -27.54 -38.39 12.01
CA ASP A 115 -28.97 -38.15 11.83
C ASP A 115 -29.80 -39.36 12.30
N THR A 116 -29.36 -40.57 11.94
CA THR A 116 -30.03 -41.81 12.35
C THR A 116 -29.99 -41.97 13.87
N VAL A 117 -28.83 -41.72 14.49
CA VAL A 117 -28.67 -41.82 15.94
C VAL A 117 -29.52 -40.76 16.66
N CYS A 118 -29.57 -39.53 16.18
CA CYS A 118 -30.38 -38.46 16.77
C CYS A 118 -31.88 -38.81 16.72
N ARG A 119 -32.38 -39.32 15.58
CA ARG A 119 -33.78 -39.77 15.45
C ARG A 119 -34.09 -40.95 16.36
N LEU A 120 -33.13 -41.87 16.50
CA LEU A 120 -33.25 -43.00 17.41
C LEU A 120 -33.34 -42.53 18.86
N PHE A 121 -32.53 -41.54 19.25
CA PHE A 121 -32.58 -40.95 20.59
C PHE A 121 -33.91 -40.24 20.85
N ASP A 122 -34.45 -39.50 19.89
CA ASP A 122 -35.76 -38.87 20.06
C ASP A 122 -36.89 -39.90 20.19
N THR A 123 -36.82 -40.99 19.41
CA THR A 123 -37.76 -42.11 19.52
C THR A 123 -37.65 -42.76 20.89
N LEU A 124 -36.43 -43.03 21.35
CA LEU A 124 -36.17 -43.67 22.64
C LEU A 124 -36.60 -42.79 23.81
N LEU A 125 -36.44 -41.46 23.70
CA LEU A 125 -36.94 -40.49 24.67
C LEU A 125 -38.46 -40.56 24.78
N LEU A 126 -39.18 -40.57 23.64
CA LEU A 126 -40.65 -40.65 23.64
C LEU A 126 -41.15 -41.95 24.29
N VAL A 127 -40.51 -43.08 24.00
CA VAL A 127 -40.85 -44.38 24.63
C VAL A 127 -40.50 -44.36 26.12
N ALA A 128 -39.39 -43.74 26.52
CA ALA A 128 -39.00 -43.61 27.92
C ALA A 128 -40.00 -42.79 28.74
N LEU A 129 -40.52 -41.69 28.16
CA LEU A 129 -41.54 -40.87 28.79
C LEU A 129 -42.86 -41.63 28.97
N ASP A 130 -43.24 -42.47 28.01
CA ASP A 130 -44.44 -43.33 28.08
C ASP A 130 -44.26 -44.54 29.01
N ALA A 131 -43.03 -45.08 29.12
CA ALA A 131 -42.66 -46.19 30.03
C ALA A 131 -42.86 -45.88 31.53
N VAL A 132 -43.02 -44.60 31.88
CA VAL A 132 -43.44 -44.18 33.23
C VAL A 132 -44.88 -44.63 33.52
N GLN A 133 -45.73 -44.68 32.49
CA GLN A 133 -47.17 -44.94 32.60
C GLN A 133 -47.57 -46.38 32.21
N SER A 134 -46.76 -47.08 31.41
CA SER A 134 -47.07 -48.42 30.87
C SER A 134 -45.94 -49.44 31.04
N GLU A 135 -46.27 -50.63 31.55
CA GLU A 135 -45.33 -51.76 31.69
C GLU A 135 -44.89 -52.31 30.32
N GLU A 136 -45.79 -52.31 29.33
CA GLU A 136 -45.47 -52.71 27.96
C GLU A 136 -44.43 -51.76 27.34
N SER A 137 -44.63 -50.45 27.50
CA SER A 137 -43.70 -49.44 27.02
C SER A 137 -42.36 -49.49 27.75
N ARG A 138 -42.34 -49.87 29.04
CA ARG A 138 -41.10 -50.13 29.79
C ARG A 138 -40.31 -51.30 29.22
N ASN A 139 -40.97 -52.40 28.87
CA ASN A 139 -40.30 -53.54 28.24
C ASN A 139 -39.72 -53.15 26.87
N VAL A 140 -40.47 -52.38 26.07
CA VAL A 140 -39.98 -51.87 24.77
C VAL A 140 -38.78 -50.94 24.96
N TYR A 141 -38.84 -49.99 25.89
CA TYR A 141 -37.73 -49.09 26.21
C TYR A 141 -36.45 -49.87 26.57
N MET A 142 -36.55 -50.83 27.51
CA MET A 142 -35.39 -51.61 27.94
C MET A 142 -34.80 -52.45 26.80
N CYS A 143 -35.64 -53.04 25.95
CA CYS A 143 -35.17 -53.76 24.77
C CYS A 143 -34.41 -52.84 23.79
N LEU A 144 -34.95 -51.65 23.50
CA LEU A 144 -34.33 -50.69 22.59
C LEU A 144 -33.03 -50.13 23.18
N TYR A 145 -33.03 -49.71 24.43
CA TYR A 145 -31.85 -49.15 25.12
C TYR A 145 -30.72 -50.17 25.21
N ASN A 146 -31.00 -51.40 25.63
CA ASN A 146 -29.98 -52.45 25.75
C ASN A 146 -29.43 -52.92 24.39
N SER A 147 -30.14 -52.63 23.30
CA SER A 147 -29.67 -52.93 21.94
C SER A 147 -28.69 -51.88 21.40
N LEU A 148 -28.56 -50.72 22.06
CA LEU A 148 -27.58 -49.70 21.69
C LEU A 148 -26.16 -50.12 22.12
N PRO A 149 -25.13 -49.81 21.32
CA PRO A 149 -23.74 -49.80 21.78
C PRO A 149 -23.54 -48.98 23.06
N GLU A 150 -22.59 -49.38 23.91
CA GLU A 150 -22.34 -48.78 25.23
C GLU A 150 -22.10 -47.26 25.16
N ASP A 151 -21.37 -46.78 24.16
CA ASP A 151 -21.14 -45.34 23.96
C ASP A 151 -22.45 -44.60 23.65
N TYR A 152 -23.33 -45.16 22.81
CA TYR A 152 -24.63 -44.56 22.51
C TYR A 152 -25.58 -44.62 23.69
N GLN A 153 -25.50 -45.66 24.54
CA GLN A 153 -26.22 -45.70 25.81
C GLN A 153 -25.79 -44.54 26.72
N ARG A 154 -24.48 -44.24 26.76
CA ARG A 154 -23.92 -43.12 27.53
C ARG A 154 -24.36 -41.76 26.98
N TYR A 155 -24.30 -41.56 25.67
CA TYR A 155 -24.77 -40.32 25.04
C TYR A 155 -26.28 -40.13 25.24
N PHE A 156 -27.08 -41.19 25.10
CA PHE A 156 -28.51 -41.14 25.36
C PHE A 156 -28.81 -40.78 26.83
N ALA A 157 -28.08 -41.35 27.79
CA ALA A 157 -28.26 -41.01 29.20
C ALA A 157 -27.97 -39.52 29.47
N GLN A 158 -26.96 -38.94 28.81
CA GLN A 158 -26.68 -37.50 28.90
C GLN A 158 -27.80 -36.67 28.27
N TYR A 159 -28.31 -37.09 27.11
CA TYR A 159 -29.42 -36.44 26.43
C TYR A 159 -30.69 -36.45 27.29
N PHE A 160 -31.07 -37.62 27.82
CA PHE A 160 -32.22 -37.78 28.69
C PHE A 160 -32.12 -36.88 29.93
N LYS A 161 -30.94 -36.85 30.58
CA LYS A 161 -30.69 -35.98 31.73
C LYS A 161 -30.79 -34.49 31.37
N ALA A 162 -30.28 -34.07 30.23
CA ALA A 162 -30.39 -32.68 29.76
C ALA A 162 -31.87 -32.24 29.61
N ILE A 163 -32.72 -33.14 29.11
CA ILE A 163 -34.17 -32.92 29.04
C ILE A 163 -34.79 -32.83 30.44
N GLU A 164 -34.48 -33.77 31.34
CA GLU A 164 -34.98 -33.77 32.71
C GLU A 164 -34.63 -32.48 33.45
N ASP A 165 -33.36 -32.06 33.38
CA ASP A 165 -32.86 -30.82 34.01
C ASP A 165 -33.60 -29.59 33.45
N SER A 166 -33.89 -29.57 32.15
CA SER A 166 -34.64 -28.47 31.52
C SER A 166 -36.11 -28.42 31.94
N LEU A 167 -36.75 -29.57 32.12
CA LEU A 167 -38.17 -29.66 32.52
C LEU A 167 -38.39 -29.24 33.97
N GLN A 168 -37.40 -29.43 34.84
CA GLN A 168 -37.46 -28.97 36.24
C GLN A 168 -37.39 -27.44 36.38
N GLY A 169 -36.81 -26.74 35.38
CA GLY A 169 -36.60 -25.28 35.40
C GLY A 169 -37.76 -24.44 34.84
N ALA A 170 -38.55 -24.97 33.89
CA ALA A 170 -39.73 -24.30 33.33
C ALA A 170 -40.62 -25.29 32.54
N PRO A 171 -41.89 -25.54 32.96
CA PRO A 171 -42.75 -26.57 32.36
C PRO A 171 -43.31 -26.24 30.97
N GLU A 172 -43.13 -25.02 30.46
CA GLU A 172 -43.67 -24.59 29.14
C GLU A 172 -42.64 -24.65 28.00
N VAL A 173 -41.43 -25.13 28.24
CA VAL A 173 -40.43 -25.24 27.17
C VAL A 173 -40.83 -26.36 26.23
N ARG A 174 -41.25 -26.00 25.01
CA ARG A 174 -41.32 -26.94 23.88
C ARG A 174 -39.94 -27.57 23.74
N LEU A 175 -39.81 -28.84 24.13
CA LEU A 175 -38.57 -29.59 24.05
C LEU A 175 -38.07 -29.59 22.61
N PRO A 176 -36.94 -28.95 22.28
CA PRO A 176 -36.34 -29.17 20.98
C PRO A 176 -35.77 -30.59 21.00
N PHE A 177 -36.31 -31.47 20.16
CA PHE A 177 -35.73 -32.78 19.93
C PHE A 177 -34.28 -32.67 19.44
N LEU A 178 -33.43 -33.66 19.76
CA LEU A 178 -32.03 -33.66 19.36
C LEU A 178 -31.89 -33.69 17.83
N SER A 179 -32.72 -34.46 17.12
CA SER A 179 -32.71 -34.47 15.65
C SER A 179 -33.12 -33.13 15.03
N ALA A 180 -34.03 -32.40 15.67
CA ALA A 180 -34.42 -31.07 15.22
C ALA A 180 -33.26 -30.08 15.40
N PHE A 181 -32.55 -30.14 16.53
CA PHE A 181 -31.35 -29.33 16.75
C PHE A 181 -30.21 -29.69 15.79
N PHE A 182 -29.98 -30.98 15.56
CA PHE A 182 -29.03 -31.47 14.56
C PHE A 182 -29.34 -30.90 13.16
N SER A 183 -30.61 -30.91 12.74
CA SER A 183 -31.04 -30.33 11.47
C SER A 183 -30.78 -28.82 11.40
N LEU A 184 -30.95 -28.09 12.50
CA LEU A 184 -30.63 -26.66 12.57
C LEU A 184 -29.12 -26.41 12.42
N LEU A 185 -28.27 -27.25 13.05
CA LEU A 185 -26.82 -27.15 12.88
C LEU A 185 -26.38 -27.43 11.44
N GLN A 186 -27.03 -28.37 10.74
CA GLN A 186 -26.74 -28.60 9.32
C GLN A 186 -27.07 -27.38 8.45
N LEU A 187 -28.19 -26.71 8.71
CA LEU A 187 -28.54 -25.46 8.01
C LEU A 187 -27.53 -24.35 8.32
N GLU A 188 -27.11 -24.26 9.58
CA GLU A 188 -26.10 -23.29 10.03
C GLU A 188 -24.73 -23.55 9.40
N GLN A 189 -24.32 -24.81 9.26
CA GLN A 189 -23.11 -25.21 8.54
C GLN A 189 -23.14 -24.69 7.10
N VAL A 190 -24.25 -24.90 6.38
CA VAL A 190 -24.41 -24.43 5.01
C VAL A 190 -24.34 -22.90 4.95
N ARG A 191 -24.95 -22.21 5.91
CA ARG A 191 -24.89 -20.73 6.00
C ARG A 191 -23.46 -20.25 6.18
N LEU A 192 -22.73 -20.80 7.17
CA LEU A 192 -21.33 -20.45 7.46
C LEU A 192 -20.42 -20.70 6.24
N TYR A 193 -20.58 -21.85 5.57
CA TYR A 193 -19.84 -22.19 4.35
C TYR A 193 -20.09 -21.17 3.24
N GLN A 194 -21.36 -20.83 2.98
CA GLN A 194 -21.71 -19.86 1.94
C GLN A 194 -21.18 -18.45 2.25
N GLU A 195 -21.19 -18.03 3.52
CA GLU A 195 -20.65 -16.74 3.94
C GLU A 195 -19.13 -16.69 3.76
N ALA A 196 -18.41 -17.71 4.22
CA ALA A 196 -16.97 -17.84 4.00
C ALA A 196 -16.63 -17.81 2.50
N LYS A 197 -17.37 -18.57 1.68
CA LYS A 197 -17.19 -18.60 0.23
C LYS A 197 -17.40 -17.22 -0.40
N LYS A 198 -18.48 -16.51 -0.03
CA LYS A 198 -18.77 -15.16 -0.55
C LYS A 198 -17.68 -14.15 -0.18
N LYS A 199 -17.09 -14.26 1.01
CA LYS A 199 -16.04 -13.36 1.49
C LYS A 199 -14.74 -13.46 0.67
N LEU A 200 -14.47 -14.63 0.09
CA LEU A 200 -13.30 -14.90 -0.74
C LEU A 200 -13.49 -14.57 -2.23
N LEU A 201 -14.58 -13.90 -2.59
CA LEU A 201 -14.86 -13.50 -3.97
C LEU A 201 -14.70 -11.99 -4.15
N ASP A 202 -14.10 -11.59 -5.28
CA ASP A 202 -14.14 -10.21 -5.74
C ASP A 202 -15.51 -9.85 -6.36
N ASP A 203 -15.71 -8.58 -6.70
CA ASP A 203 -16.97 -8.09 -7.27
C ASP A 203 -17.31 -8.72 -8.64
N ARG A 204 -16.32 -9.33 -9.31
CA ARG A 204 -16.48 -10.08 -10.56
C ARG A 204 -16.62 -11.60 -10.34
N LYS A 205 -16.73 -12.04 -9.08
CA LYS A 205 -16.83 -13.44 -8.65
C LYS A 205 -15.57 -14.27 -8.92
N HIS A 206 -14.39 -13.64 -9.03
CA HIS A 206 -13.14 -14.40 -9.00
C HIS A 206 -12.72 -14.68 -7.56
N THR A 207 -12.21 -15.88 -7.34
CA THR A 207 -11.65 -16.28 -6.04
C THR A 207 -10.33 -15.55 -5.77
N LEU A 208 -10.17 -15.08 -4.54
CA LEU A 208 -8.94 -14.47 -4.04
C LEU A 208 -7.90 -15.55 -3.72
N SER A 209 -6.67 -15.37 -4.21
CA SER A 209 -5.56 -16.22 -3.79
C SER A 209 -5.23 -16.02 -2.30
N PRO A 210 -4.47 -16.93 -1.65
CA PRO A 210 -4.15 -16.85 -0.21
C PRO A 210 -3.48 -15.53 0.23
N ASP A 211 -2.78 -14.90 -0.69
CA ASP A 211 -2.03 -13.66 -0.47
C ASP A 211 -2.77 -12.40 -0.95
N GLU A 212 -4.05 -12.55 -1.30
CA GLU A 212 -4.89 -11.44 -1.75
C GLU A 212 -6.02 -11.14 -0.77
N ILE A 213 -6.26 -9.84 -0.63
CA ILE A 213 -7.39 -9.25 0.09
C ILE A 213 -8.08 -8.20 -0.80
N LEU A 214 -9.28 -7.77 -0.40
CA LEU A 214 -9.95 -6.66 -1.06
C LEU A 214 -9.65 -5.37 -0.29
N CYS A 215 -9.28 -4.32 -1.04
CA CYS A 215 -9.17 -2.99 -0.48
C CYS A 215 -10.54 -2.54 0.08
N PRO A 216 -10.62 -2.05 1.33
CA PRO A 216 -11.88 -1.58 1.92
C PRO A 216 -12.56 -0.47 1.11
N TYR A 217 -11.77 0.35 0.42
CA TYR A 217 -12.26 1.52 -0.32
C TYR A 217 -12.56 1.22 -1.79
N THR A 218 -11.56 0.74 -2.53
CA THR A 218 -11.71 0.54 -3.98
C THR A 218 -12.30 -0.81 -4.34
N ARG A 219 -12.40 -1.74 -3.37
CA ARG A 219 -12.73 -3.15 -3.60
C ARG A 219 -11.78 -3.88 -4.57
N ALA A 220 -10.68 -3.23 -4.97
CA ALA A 220 -9.67 -3.83 -5.81
C ALA A 220 -8.81 -4.82 -5.00
N ARG A 221 -8.26 -5.81 -5.70
CA ARG A 221 -7.42 -6.85 -5.11
C ARG A 221 -6.04 -6.28 -4.77
N ILE A 222 -5.65 -6.42 -3.51
CA ILE A 222 -4.30 -6.08 -3.01
C ILE A 222 -3.56 -7.38 -2.77
N ASN A 223 -2.32 -7.45 -3.23
CA ASN A 223 -1.39 -8.52 -2.87
C ASN A 223 -0.64 -8.12 -1.59
N VAL A 224 -0.83 -8.88 -0.51
CA VAL A 224 -0.33 -8.53 0.83
C VAL A 224 1.18 -8.64 0.87
N SER A 225 1.76 -9.78 0.48
CA SER A 225 3.22 -9.98 0.54
C SER A 225 4.01 -8.95 -0.28
N LYS A 226 3.54 -8.61 -1.50
CA LYS A 226 4.17 -7.55 -2.32
C LYS A 226 4.01 -6.17 -1.70
N SER A 227 2.93 -5.91 -0.98
CA SER A 227 2.75 -4.63 -0.29
C SER A 227 3.73 -4.51 0.87
N LEU A 228 3.84 -5.54 1.71
CA LEU A 228 4.67 -5.54 2.92
C LEU A 228 6.16 -5.29 2.63
N VAL A 229 6.69 -5.79 1.51
CA VAL A 229 8.10 -5.57 1.13
C VAL A 229 8.40 -4.13 0.70
N THR A 230 7.40 -3.25 0.55
CA THR A 230 7.60 -1.85 0.12
C THR A 230 7.82 -0.87 1.26
N GLY A 231 7.92 -1.34 2.51
CA GLY A 231 7.94 -0.50 3.71
C GLY A 231 8.95 0.65 3.66
N ASP A 232 10.22 0.35 3.33
CA ASP A 232 11.28 1.36 3.29
C ASP A 232 10.98 2.47 2.25
N ILE A 233 10.57 2.06 1.04
CA ILE A 233 10.26 2.97 -0.07
C ILE A 233 9.00 3.80 0.25
N ALA A 234 8.00 3.19 0.87
CA ALA A 234 6.79 3.88 1.29
C ALA A 234 7.06 4.89 2.40
N GLY A 235 7.95 4.57 3.35
CA GLY A 235 8.42 5.49 4.37
C GLY A 235 9.11 6.71 3.77
N ASP A 236 10.02 6.50 2.83
CA ASP A 236 10.67 7.60 2.10
C ASP A 236 9.65 8.48 1.36
N PHE A 237 8.66 7.88 0.72
CA PHE A 237 7.62 8.60 0.00
C PHE A 237 6.74 9.46 0.92
N VAL A 238 6.29 8.91 2.05
CA VAL A 238 5.51 9.63 3.06
C VAL A 238 6.32 10.80 3.62
N ASP A 239 7.59 10.57 3.98
CA ASP A 239 8.47 11.62 4.49
C ASP A 239 8.62 12.79 3.50
N LEU A 240 8.77 12.51 2.21
CA LEU A 240 8.87 13.55 1.18
C LEU A 240 7.56 14.34 1.04
N MET A 241 6.42 13.67 1.04
CA MET A 241 5.11 14.31 0.96
C MET A 241 4.83 15.19 2.18
N VAL A 242 5.15 14.71 3.39
CA VAL A 242 5.02 15.48 4.63
C VAL A 242 5.97 16.68 4.65
N ALA A 243 7.22 16.50 4.21
CA ALA A 243 8.18 17.61 4.09
C ALA A 243 7.67 18.70 3.12
N MET A 244 7.10 18.30 1.99
CA MET A 244 6.47 19.24 1.05
C MET A 244 5.27 19.95 1.68
N ALA A 245 4.42 19.23 2.43
CA ALA A 245 3.23 19.80 3.07
C ALA A 245 3.62 20.88 4.10
N LEU A 246 4.66 20.61 4.90
CA LEU A 246 5.20 21.57 5.86
C LEU A 246 5.80 22.81 5.19
N LEU A 247 6.53 22.64 4.07
CA LEU A 247 7.07 23.76 3.31
C LEU A 247 5.99 24.63 2.67
N ALA A 248 4.90 24.00 2.23
CA ALA A 248 3.78 24.66 1.59
C ALA A 248 2.74 25.23 2.58
N ASP A 249 2.95 25.05 3.89
CA ASP A 249 2.03 25.45 4.97
C ASP A 249 0.60 24.94 4.71
N VAL A 250 0.50 23.68 4.26
CA VAL A 250 -0.80 23.04 4.04
C VAL A 250 -1.37 22.69 5.41
N GLY A 251 -2.35 23.47 5.87
CA GLY A 251 -3.12 23.17 7.07
C GLY A 251 -3.98 21.93 6.85
N ASP A 252 -3.41 20.76 7.12
CA ASP A 252 -4.06 19.45 7.10
C ASP A 252 -3.93 18.81 8.48
N ASP A 253 -5.08 18.57 9.12
CA ASP A 253 -5.14 18.04 10.48
C ASP A 253 -4.46 16.66 10.58
N SER A 254 -4.53 15.85 9.52
CA SER A 254 -3.91 14.51 9.49
C SER A 254 -2.38 14.58 9.54
N VAL A 255 -1.79 15.62 8.94
CA VAL A 255 -0.34 15.86 9.01
C VAL A 255 0.05 16.36 10.39
N ALA A 256 -0.75 17.24 10.99
CA ALA A 256 -0.48 17.74 12.34
C ALA A 256 -0.57 16.64 13.40
N GLU A 257 -1.60 15.78 13.32
CA GLU A 257 -1.76 14.60 14.18
C GLU A 257 -0.61 13.62 13.99
N PHE A 258 -0.27 13.27 12.75
CA PHE A 258 0.85 12.38 12.45
C PHE A 258 2.16 12.90 13.04
N LEU A 259 2.43 14.20 12.91
CA LEU A 259 3.65 14.83 13.44
C LEU A 259 3.69 14.87 14.97
N ALA A 260 2.56 14.88 15.66
CA ALA A 260 2.50 14.88 17.12
C ALA A 260 3.07 13.57 17.72
N ASP A 261 2.95 12.47 16.97
CA ASP A 261 3.45 11.15 17.36
C ASP A 261 4.88 10.87 16.87
N GLN A 262 5.51 11.82 16.18
CA GLN A 262 6.87 11.66 15.67
C GLN A 262 7.96 12.09 16.67
N PRO A 263 9.18 11.54 16.56
CA PRO A 263 10.33 12.00 17.34
C PRO A 263 10.63 13.50 17.12
N GLU A 264 11.22 14.16 18.13
CA GLU A 264 11.56 15.60 18.07
C GLU A 264 12.44 15.98 16.87
N ASP A 265 13.27 15.06 16.37
CA ASP A 265 14.18 15.28 15.24
C ASP A 265 13.55 14.98 13.87
N TYR A 266 12.31 14.48 13.83
CA TYR A 266 11.65 14.02 12.60
C TYR A 266 11.59 15.11 11.52
N SER A 267 11.16 16.33 11.87
CA SER A 267 11.10 17.45 10.91
C SER A 267 12.46 17.78 10.28
N ARG A 268 13.57 17.60 11.03
CA ARG A 268 14.92 17.79 10.49
C ARG A 268 15.29 16.66 9.54
N ARG A 269 14.96 15.42 9.88
CA ARG A 269 15.23 14.23 9.06
C ARG A 269 14.52 14.29 7.71
N ILE A 270 13.23 14.60 7.70
CA ILE A 270 12.46 14.69 6.44
C ILE A 270 12.93 15.86 5.57
N HIS A 271 13.41 16.95 6.17
CA HIS A 271 14.00 18.05 5.41
C HIS A 271 15.31 17.62 4.72
N HIS A 272 16.20 16.93 5.44
CA HIS A 272 17.41 16.36 4.83
C HIS A 272 17.06 15.37 3.71
N LYS A 273 16.05 14.54 3.91
CA LYS A 273 15.58 13.57 2.91
C LYS A 273 15.03 14.28 1.66
N LEU A 274 14.25 15.34 1.84
CA LEU A 274 13.81 16.19 0.73
C LEU A 274 15.00 16.80 -0.02
N CYS A 275 15.98 17.39 0.68
CA CYS A 275 17.18 17.91 0.04
C CYS A 275 17.94 16.83 -0.76
N ALA A 276 18.09 15.62 -0.20
CA ALA A 276 18.71 14.49 -0.89
C ALA A 276 17.94 14.12 -2.17
N TYR A 277 16.61 14.03 -2.09
CA TYR A 277 15.77 13.77 -3.26
C TYR A 277 15.89 14.85 -4.32
N LEU A 278 15.90 16.14 -3.95
CA LEU A 278 16.04 17.23 -4.90
C LEU A 278 17.40 17.19 -5.63
N CYS A 279 18.45 16.70 -4.97
CA CYS A 279 19.78 16.51 -5.56
C CYS A 279 19.86 15.25 -6.45
N ASN A 280 19.35 14.11 -5.99
CA ASN A 280 19.42 12.84 -6.72
C ASN A 280 18.14 11.98 -6.54
N PRO A 281 17.09 12.21 -7.35
CA PRO A 281 15.85 11.45 -7.27
C PRO A 281 16.00 9.94 -7.50
N ALA A 282 17.03 9.53 -8.27
CA ALA A 282 17.21 8.14 -8.68
C ALA A 282 17.57 7.19 -7.52
N GLU A 283 18.07 7.72 -6.39
CA GLU A 283 18.41 6.93 -5.20
C GLU A 283 17.18 6.34 -4.50
N PHE A 284 15.99 6.93 -4.70
CA PHE A 284 14.76 6.57 -3.99
C PHE A 284 13.96 5.45 -4.67
N SER A 285 14.37 5.01 -5.86
CA SER A 285 13.78 3.86 -6.57
C SER A 285 12.24 3.90 -6.73
N PHE A 286 11.65 5.08 -6.80
CA PHE A 286 10.20 5.22 -7.02
C PHE A 286 9.78 4.74 -8.40
N THR A 287 8.61 4.12 -8.46
CA THR A 287 7.92 3.79 -9.70
C THR A 287 7.51 5.06 -10.46
N LEU A 288 7.15 4.89 -11.74
CA LEU A 288 6.67 6.00 -12.57
C LEU A 288 5.42 6.67 -11.97
N GLN A 289 4.51 5.90 -11.38
CA GLN A 289 3.27 6.43 -10.81
C GLN A 289 3.53 7.20 -9.52
N GLN A 290 4.41 6.70 -8.65
CA GLN A 290 4.85 7.41 -7.45
C GLN A 290 5.55 8.72 -7.83
N THR A 291 6.44 8.67 -8.83
CA THR A 291 7.13 9.86 -9.35
C THR A 291 6.12 10.88 -9.89
N SER A 292 5.18 10.46 -10.74
CA SER A 292 4.11 11.31 -11.27
C SER A 292 3.32 12.01 -10.17
N MET A 293 2.99 11.29 -9.08
CA MET A 293 2.27 11.87 -7.95
C MET A 293 3.09 12.95 -7.21
N LEU A 294 4.40 12.75 -7.04
CA LEU A 294 5.29 13.78 -6.48
C LEU A 294 5.41 15.00 -7.41
N GLU A 295 5.48 14.77 -8.72
CA GLU A 295 5.51 15.83 -9.74
C GLU A 295 4.23 16.68 -9.71
N GLU A 296 3.06 16.05 -9.66
CA GLU A 296 1.76 16.70 -9.50
C GLU A 296 1.65 17.50 -8.19
N SER A 297 2.33 17.03 -7.15
CA SER A 297 2.42 17.69 -5.84
C SER A 297 3.41 18.87 -5.82
N GLY A 298 4.14 19.10 -6.92
CA GLY A 298 5.02 20.25 -7.08
C GLY A 298 6.50 20.00 -6.78
N ILE A 299 6.96 18.74 -6.67
CA ILE A 299 8.37 18.44 -6.35
C ILE A 299 9.35 19.03 -7.40
N LEU A 300 8.98 19.04 -8.69
CA LEU A 300 9.80 19.61 -9.76
C LEU A 300 9.96 21.12 -9.63
N TYR A 301 8.92 21.81 -9.14
CA TYR A 301 8.99 23.24 -8.87
C TYR A 301 9.98 23.51 -7.73
N LEU A 302 9.89 22.74 -6.64
CA LEU A 302 10.85 22.84 -5.53
C LEU A 302 12.27 22.56 -5.99
N GLN A 303 12.47 21.54 -6.83
CA GLN A 303 13.77 21.19 -7.37
C GLN A 303 14.39 22.35 -8.19
N ARG A 304 13.58 23.00 -9.03
CA ARG A 304 14.04 24.17 -9.81
C ARG A 304 14.43 25.34 -8.90
N GLN A 305 13.65 25.61 -7.85
CA GLN A 305 13.93 26.68 -6.90
C GLN A 305 15.18 26.39 -6.07
N TRP A 306 15.33 25.15 -5.61
CA TRP A 306 16.52 24.66 -4.90
C TRP A 306 17.78 24.86 -5.74
N HIS A 307 17.74 24.40 -6.99
CA HIS A 307 18.85 24.57 -7.93
C HIS A 307 19.22 26.04 -8.16
N ARG A 308 18.23 26.93 -8.34
CA ARG A 308 18.47 28.38 -8.46
C ARG A 308 19.09 28.98 -7.21
N ARG A 309 18.58 28.63 -6.02
CA ARG A 309 18.99 29.24 -4.75
C ARG A 309 20.41 28.81 -4.34
N HIS A 310 20.78 27.57 -4.63
CA HIS A 310 22.07 27.02 -4.25
C HIS A 310 23.12 27.11 -5.36
N ASN A 311 22.83 27.84 -6.45
CA ASN A 311 23.63 27.82 -7.69
C ASN A 311 24.00 26.40 -8.13
N MET A 312 23.14 25.44 -7.79
CA MET A 312 23.33 24.04 -8.13
C MET A 312 22.86 23.91 -9.56
N PRO A 313 23.77 23.59 -10.50
CA PRO A 313 23.38 23.53 -11.89
C PRO A 313 22.39 22.40 -12.10
N GLN A 314 21.26 22.69 -12.74
CA GLN A 314 20.33 21.64 -13.16
C GLN A 314 21.08 20.61 -14.00
N TYR A 315 20.98 19.33 -13.63
CA TYR A 315 21.69 18.27 -14.33
C TYR A 315 21.05 18.02 -15.70
N TYR A 316 21.81 18.28 -16.76
CA TYR A 316 21.40 18.07 -18.15
C TYR A 316 22.26 16.97 -18.79
N PRO A 317 22.01 15.68 -18.49
CA PRO A 317 22.84 14.57 -18.94
C PRO A 317 22.94 14.47 -20.47
N GLN A 318 21.94 15.01 -21.18
CA GLN A 318 21.93 15.08 -22.64
C GLN A 318 23.12 15.82 -23.26
N TYR A 319 23.91 16.58 -22.51
CA TYR A 319 25.09 17.30 -23.00
C TYR A 319 26.43 16.69 -22.57
N ASP A 320 26.44 15.61 -21.80
CA ASP A 320 27.69 15.00 -21.31
C ASP A 320 28.62 14.58 -22.46
N HIS A 321 28.06 14.11 -23.58
CA HIS A 321 28.80 13.74 -24.78
C HIS A 321 29.55 14.92 -25.46
N LEU A 322 29.20 16.16 -25.11
CA LEU A 322 29.85 17.37 -25.62
C LEU A 322 31.03 17.82 -24.73
N TRP A 323 31.20 17.20 -23.56
CA TRP A 323 32.21 17.58 -22.58
C TRP A 323 33.24 16.47 -22.40
N ASP A 324 34.51 16.81 -22.57
CA ASP A 324 35.63 15.88 -22.51
C ASP A 324 36.62 16.33 -21.44
N LYS A 325 36.88 15.46 -20.46
CA LYS A 325 37.73 15.77 -19.31
C LYS A 325 39.20 15.98 -19.69
N GLU A 326 39.62 15.48 -20.85
CA GLU A 326 40.99 15.66 -21.35
C GLU A 326 41.17 17.02 -22.04
N LEU A 327 40.08 17.72 -22.36
CA LEU A 327 40.11 19.05 -22.96
C LEU A 327 40.08 20.16 -21.90
N GLY A 328 40.76 21.26 -22.20
CA GLY A 328 40.69 22.48 -21.41
C GLY A 328 39.29 23.11 -21.39
N LEU A 329 39.02 23.92 -20.36
CA LEU A 329 37.73 24.58 -20.13
C LEU A 329 37.22 25.32 -21.39
N LYS A 330 38.09 26.11 -22.02
CA LYS A 330 37.80 26.85 -23.24
C LYS A 330 37.35 25.95 -24.40
N GLN A 331 38.04 24.84 -24.63
CA GLN A 331 37.75 23.91 -25.71
C GLN A 331 36.41 23.21 -25.49
N ASN A 332 36.11 22.83 -24.25
CA ASN A 332 34.82 22.23 -23.89
C ASN A 332 33.65 23.21 -24.07
N ILE A 333 33.82 24.46 -23.64
CA ILE A 333 32.84 25.52 -23.86
C ILE A 333 32.58 25.72 -25.36
N LEU A 334 33.64 25.78 -26.16
CA LEU A 334 33.54 25.90 -27.62
C LEU A 334 32.75 24.73 -28.22
N ARG A 335 32.97 23.48 -27.80
CA ARG A 335 32.19 22.32 -28.28
C ARG A 335 30.70 22.48 -28.02
N VAL A 336 30.33 22.89 -26.80
CA VAL A 336 28.92 23.08 -26.41
C VAL A 336 28.26 24.23 -27.20
N LEU A 337 28.94 25.37 -27.34
CA LEU A 337 28.41 26.55 -28.06
C LEU A 337 28.35 26.34 -29.59
N ARG A 338 29.33 25.64 -30.16
CA ARG A 338 29.34 25.30 -31.58
C ARG A 338 28.30 24.25 -31.93
N ASP A 339 28.02 23.30 -31.04
CA ASP A 339 26.88 22.39 -31.20
C ASP A 339 25.55 23.15 -31.23
N TYR A 340 25.36 24.14 -30.36
CA TYR A 340 24.15 24.98 -30.37
C TYR A 340 23.98 25.67 -31.73
N SER A 341 25.01 26.33 -32.25
CA SER A 341 24.92 27.06 -33.52
C SER A 341 25.27 26.23 -34.77
N LYS A 342 25.51 24.93 -34.60
CA LYS A 342 25.99 23.99 -35.64
C LYS A 342 27.17 24.54 -36.45
N LEU A 343 28.09 25.25 -35.77
CA LEU A 343 29.21 25.95 -36.41
C LEU A 343 30.30 25.00 -36.90
N ASP A 344 30.34 23.76 -36.40
CA ASP A 344 31.27 22.73 -36.88
C ASP A 344 30.74 21.99 -38.13
N CYS A 345 29.52 22.29 -38.60
CA CYS A 345 28.97 21.73 -39.82
C CYS A 345 29.42 22.55 -41.05
N ARG A 346 29.71 21.88 -42.17
CA ARG A 346 30.08 22.54 -43.45
C ARG A 346 29.06 23.58 -43.92
N VAL A 347 27.78 23.36 -43.61
CA VAL A 347 26.67 24.27 -43.93
C VAL A 347 25.78 24.43 -42.69
N PRO A 348 26.09 25.34 -41.76
CA PRO A 348 25.35 25.49 -40.50
C PRO A 348 23.85 25.77 -40.70
N ALA A 349 23.51 26.59 -41.71
CA ALA A 349 22.12 26.90 -42.06
C ALA A 349 21.31 25.66 -42.47
N PHE A 350 21.91 24.74 -43.24
CA PHE A 350 21.27 23.49 -43.64
C PHE A 350 21.14 22.50 -42.47
N SER A 351 22.13 22.43 -41.58
CA SER A 351 22.06 21.59 -40.38
C SER A 351 20.98 22.05 -39.40
N LEU A 352 20.83 23.37 -39.22
CA LEU A 352 19.77 23.96 -38.41
C LEU A 352 18.39 23.76 -39.04
N PHE A 353 18.29 23.86 -40.36
CA PHE A 353 17.08 23.54 -41.12
C PHE A 353 16.67 22.07 -40.94
N ALA A 354 17.59 21.11 -41.16
CA ALA A 354 17.32 19.68 -41.06
C ALA A 354 16.94 19.22 -39.64
N THR A 355 17.37 19.96 -38.61
CA THR A 355 17.07 19.63 -37.21
C THR A 355 15.83 20.34 -36.66
N GLY A 356 15.08 21.11 -37.45
CA GLY A 356 13.88 21.77 -36.94
C GLY A 356 14.10 23.13 -36.28
N HIS A 357 15.29 23.74 -36.43
CA HIS A 357 15.75 24.86 -35.60
C HIS A 357 16.07 26.14 -36.39
N TRP A 358 15.36 26.39 -37.49
CA TRP A 358 15.64 27.46 -38.45
C TRP A 358 15.45 28.90 -37.92
N PHE A 359 14.99 29.10 -36.68
CA PHE A 359 14.70 30.43 -36.12
C PHE A 359 15.16 30.57 -34.65
N ARG A 360 16.42 30.23 -34.33
CA ARG A 360 16.95 30.56 -33.00
C ARG A 360 17.39 32.03 -32.97
N HIS A 361 16.69 32.82 -32.17
CA HIS A 361 16.91 34.26 -32.01
C HIS A 361 18.31 34.62 -31.45
N HIS A 362 18.98 33.67 -30.78
CA HIS A 362 20.29 33.90 -30.14
C HIS A 362 21.51 33.47 -30.96
N HIS A 363 21.34 33.07 -32.23
CA HIS A 363 22.49 32.63 -33.06
C HIS A 363 23.59 33.69 -33.20
N GLY A 364 23.20 34.96 -33.37
CA GLY A 364 24.15 36.07 -33.47
C GLY A 364 24.99 36.23 -32.20
N LEU A 365 24.34 36.13 -31.03
CA LEU A 365 25.00 36.22 -29.72
C LEU A 365 25.97 35.06 -29.49
N VAL A 366 25.51 33.82 -29.74
CA VAL A 366 26.36 32.63 -29.57
C VAL A 366 27.55 32.63 -30.53
N ARG A 367 27.35 33.06 -31.79
CA ARG A 367 28.46 33.20 -32.74
C ARG A 367 29.48 34.23 -32.27
N SER A 368 29.03 35.36 -31.73
CA SER A 368 29.90 36.40 -31.18
C SER A 368 30.71 35.88 -29.99
N ALA A 369 30.09 35.12 -29.08
CA ALA A 369 30.77 34.47 -27.97
C ALA A 369 31.80 33.42 -28.44
N VAL A 370 31.47 32.62 -29.45
CA VAL A 370 32.43 31.67 -30.04
C VAL A 370 33.62 32.41 -30.67
N THR A 371 33.39 33.53 -31.36
CA THR A 371 34.46 34.36 -31.92
C THR A 371 35.35 34.96 -30.83
N ALA A 372 34.75 35.52 -29.76
CA ALA A 372 35.47 36.06 -28.60
C ALA A 372 36.40 35.00 -27.96
N LEU A 373 35.86 33.81 -27.70
CA LEU A 373 36.65 32.68 -27.21
C LEU A 373 37.77 32.31 -28.19
N CYS A 374 37.51 32.19 -29.49
CA CYS A 374 38.54 31.90 -30.49
C CYS A 374 39.65 32.97 -30.51
N ASN A 375 39.32 34.24 -30.26
CA ASN A 375 40.26 35.37 -30.25
C ASN A 375 41.13 35.45 -29.00
N GLY A 376 40.81 34.69 -27.95
CA GLY A 376 41.62 34.64 -26.73
C GLY A 376 40.94 35.17 -25.47
N ASP A 377 39.69 35.64 -25.57
CA ASP A 377 38.98 36.22 -24.44
C ASP A 377 38.70 35.19 -23.33
N GLU A 378 38.62 35.68 -22.09
CA GLU A 378 38.52 34.84 -20.89
C GLU A 378 37.17 34.10 -20.83
N PRO A 379 37.16 32.75 -20.72
CA PRO A 379 35.93 31.98 -20.85
C PRO A 379 34.81 32.34 -19.87
N VAL A 380 35.16 32.67 -18.62
CA VAL A 380 34.18 33.05 -17.59
C VAL A 380 33.46 34.35 -17.97
N GLU A 381 34.22 35.34 -18.45
CA GLU A 381 33.68 36.65 -18.84
C GLU A 381 32.80 36.54 -20.08
N VAL A 382 33.24 35.77 -21.07
CA VAL A 382 32.48 35.55 -22.31
C VAL A 382 31.14 34.83 -22.05
N ILE A 383 31.13 33.85 -21.14
CA ILE A 383 29.88 33.14 -20.78
C ILE A 383 28.92 34.05 -20.00
N ARG A 384 29.43 34.85 -19.06
CA ARG A 384 28.60 35.82 -18.32
C ARG A 384 28.01 36.89 -19.25
N ASP A 385 28.80 37.41 -20.17
CA ASP A 385 28.35 38.39 -21.17
C ASP A 385 27.29 37.78 -22.11
N LEU A 386 27.51 36.54 -22.58
CA LEU A 386 26.54 35.82 -23.40
C LEU A 386 25.22 35.61 -22.66
N GLU A 387 25.27 35.19 -21.40
CA GLU A 387 24.08 34.98 -20.56
C GLU A 387 23.31 36.29 -20.36
N ALA A 388 24.00 37.38 -19.97
CA ALA A 388 23.39 38.69 -19.78
C ALA A 388 22.72 39.21 -21.06
N LYS A 389 23.43 39.16 -22.20
CA LYS A 389 22.88 39.58 -23.50
C LYS A 389 21.73 38.70 -23.97
N ALA A 390 21.77 37.40 -23.68
CA ALA A 390 20.66 36.49 -24.02
C ALA A 390 19.41 36.82 -23.19
N MET A 391 19.55 37.10 -21.89
CA MET A 391 18.44 37.45 -21.00
C MET A 391 17.76 38.77 -21.36
N ASP A 392 18.49 39.72 -21.96
CA ASP A 392 17.95 41.03 -22.38
C ASP A 392 17.12 40.97 -23.68
N THR A 393 17.10 39.82 -24.37
CA THR A 393 16.30 39.67 -25.59
C THR A 393 14.80 39.47 -25.29
N PRO A 394 13.88 40.15 -26.02
CA PRO A 394 12.43 40.07 -25.75
C PRO A 394 11.84 38.65 -25.79
N ASP A 395 12.44 37.76 -26.59
CA ASP A 395 11.99 36.37 -26.80
C ASP A 395 12.88 35.36 -26.05
N PHE A 396 13.57 35.77 -24.98
CA PHE A 396 14.40 34.86 -24.20
C PHE A 396 13.56 33.73 -23.57
N ASN A 397 13.86 32.50 -23.97
CA ASN A 397 13.24 31.31 -23.38
C ASN A 397 14.14 30.78 -22.24
N PRO A 398 13.76 30.95 -20.95
CA PRO A 398 14.56 30.48 -19.83
C PRO A 398 14.66 28.95 -19.76
N GLU A 399 13.76 28.22 -20.42
CA GLU A 399 13.80 26.76 -20.54
C GLU A 399 14.37 26.30 -21.90
N GLY A 400 14.81 27.25 -22.73
CA GLY A 400 15.28 27.03 -24.09
C GLY A 400 16.64 26.35 -24.17
N SER A 401 16.94 25.85 -25.37
CA SER A 401 18.15 25.07 -25.69
C SER A 401 19.47 25.78 -25.36
N LEU A 402 19.49 27.12 -25.37
CA LEU A 402 20.66 27.93 -24.99
C LEU A 402 20.83 27.96 -23.47
N SER A 403 19.77 28.32 -22.75
CA SER A 403 19.74 28.41 -21.28
C SER A 403 20.18 27.10 -20.64
N ARG A 404 19.71 25.94 -21.14
CA ARG A 404 20.14 24.62 -20.64
C ARG A 404 21.64 24.36 -20.86
N ARG A 405 22.21 24.80 -21.98
CA ARG A 405 23.65 24.67 -22.28
C ARG A 405 24.50 25.62 -21.45
N LEU A 406 24.03 26.84 -21.19
CA LEU A 406 24.71 27.79 -20.31
C LEU A 406 24.74 27.26 -18.87
N VAL A 407 23.63 26.69 -18.39
CA VAL A 407 23.58 25.99 -17.09
C VAL A 407 24.50 24.76 -17.06
N PHE A 408 24.61 24.03 -18.17
CA PHE A 408 25.57 22.92 -18.27
C PHE A 408 27.04 23.39 -18.26
N ILE A 409 27.34 24.54 -18.87
CA ILE A 409 28.69 25.11 -18.86
C ILE A 409 29.05 25.65 -17.48
N SER A 410 28.12 26.32 -16.79
CA SER A 410 28.39 26.99 -15.51
C SER A 410 28.86 26.05 -14.40
N ARG A 411 28.60 24.74 -14.52
CA ARG A 411 29.10 23.69 -13.61
C ARG A 411 30.62 23.60 -13.54
N PHE A 412 31.28 23.98 -14.63
CA PHE A 412 32.71 23.82 -14.82
C PHE A 412 33.44 25.15 -14.77
N LEU A 413 32.73 26.26 -14.60
CA LEU A 413 33.33 27.56 -14.39
C LEU A 413 33.81 27.69 -12.93
N PRO A 414 35.00 28.23 -12.69
CA PRO A 414 35.46 28.52 -11.33
C PRO A 414 34.51 29.54 -10.68
N SER A 415 34.10 29.25 -9.43
CA SER A 415 33.23 30.14 -8.67
C SER A 415 33.98 31.42 -8.34
N ALA A 416 33.37 32.59 -8.51
CA ALA A 416 33.98 33.89 -8.21
C ALA A 416 34.35 34.08 -6.71
N THR A 417 34.06 33.10 -5.85
CA THR A 417 34.29 33.11 -4.41
C THR A 417 35.56 32.39 -3.93
N GLU A 418 36.35 31.76 -4.81
CA GLU A 418 37.54 30.99 -4.37
C GLU A 418 38.85 31.79 -4.29
N ASN A 419 38.87 33.09 -4.61
CA ASN A 419 40.10 33.90 -4.60
C ASN A 419 40.29 34.85 -3.39
N ASP A 420 39.40 34.85 -2.40
CA ASP A 420 39.50 35.78 -1.24
C ASP A 420 39.62 35.12 0.14
N GLN A 421 39.80 33.79 0.23
CA GLN A 421 40.03 33.10 1.51
C GLN A 421 41.07 31.98 1.41
N ASN A 422 42.36 32.33 1.35
CA ASN A 422 43.45 31.63 2.07
C ASN A 422 44.84 32.18 1.72
N PRO A 423 45.38 33.16 2.47
CA PRO A 423 46.78 33.15 2.83
C PRO A 423 46.92 32.44 4.18
N SER A 424 47.87 31.51 4.26
CA SER A 424 48.27 30.75 5.45
C SER A 424 47.33 29.61 5.87
N LEU A 425 47.74 28.39 5.53
CA LEU A 425 48.07 27.33 6.50
C LEU A 425 48.42 26.09 5.68
N LEU A 426 49.71 25.76 5.62
CA LEU A 426 50.28 24.41 5.71
C LEU A 426 51.79 24.50 5.46
N SER A 427 52.50 24.83 6.53
CA SER A 427 53.85 24.31 6.77
C SER A 427 53.69 22.95 7.44
N CYS A 428 54.20 21.92 6.74
CA CYS A 428 54.55 20.54 7.12
C CYS A 428 53.96 19.54 6.13
#